data_AF-A0A6S7KM05-F1
#
_entry.id   AF-A0A6S7KM05-F1
#
_cell.length_a   1.000
_cell.length_b   1.000
_cell.length_c   1.000
_cell.angle_alpha   90.00
_cell.angle_beta   90.00
_cell.angle_gamma   90.00
#
_symmetry.space_group_name_H-M   'P 1'
#
loop_
_entity.id
_entity.type
_entity.pdbx_description
1 polymer ?
#
loop_
_entity_poly.entity_id
_entity_poly.type
_entity_poly.pdbx_seq_one_letter_code
_entity_poly.pdbx_strand_id
1 'polypeptide(L)'
;MATELDLIKAIKQGDVDIVGKEERTILVSELPEGIPKNTIHIHFQRKKNNGGEVEDTVLLPGGKQAWVIFEDPKVAEKVVDIEQIIQGKRVRVELLKTETKATEWSVESATILVSDLPEGVTENRITMHFQKRKNGGGEVKKVQLSSDRKEATVTFDDPKVAEKVVDTEQIIQGKQVRVELLKTETQATERIVESATILVSGLPEGVTENRITMHFQKRRNGGGEVKKVQLSSDRKEATVTFDDPKGLLL
;
A
#
# COMPACT_ATOMS: atom_id res chain seq x y z
N MET A 1 -1.62 -16.72 9.52
CA MET A 1 -1.72 -15.42 8.83
C MET A 1 -2.45 -15.67 7.53
N ALA A 2 -3.75 -15.37 7.47
CA ALA A 2 -4.45 -15.36 6.20
C ALA A 2 -3.85 -14.25 5.33
N THR A 3 -3.36 -14.64 4.16
CA THR A 3 -2.65 -13.72 3.27
C THR A 3 -3.64 -12.96 2.39
N GLU A 4 -3.20 -11.85 1.79
CA GLU A 4 -3.91 -11.17 0.70
C GLU A 4 -4.31 -12.16 -0.43
N LEU A 5 -3.51 -13.22 -0.64
CA LEU A 5 -3.79 -14.29 -1.58
C LEU A 5 -5.01 -15.15 -1.18
N ASP A 6 -5.25 -15.33 0.12
CA ASP A 6 -6.38 -16.09 0.65
C ASP A 6 -7.69 -15.27 0.54
N LEU A 7 -7.60 -13.96 0.74
CA LEU A 7 -8.67 -12.99 0.44
C LEU A 7 -9.04 -13.00 -1.05
N ILE A 8 -8.06 -12.90 -1.95
CA ILE A 8 -8.29 -12.89 -3.40
C ILE A 8 -8.90 -14.22 -3.89
N LYS A 9 -8.52 -15.35 -3.30
CA LYS A 9 -9.13 -16.66 -3.61
C LYS A 9 -10.58 -16.75 -3.13
N ALA A 10 -10.89 -16.22 -1.95
CA ALA A 10 -12.25 -16.18 -1.41
C ALA A 10 -13.18 -15.29 -2.27
N ILE A 11 -12.69 -14.11 -2.70
CA ILE A 11 -13.43 -13.17 -3.55
C ILE A 11 -13.70 -13.77 -4.94
N LYS A 12 -12.73 -14.48 -5.53
CA LYS A 12 -12.88 -15.12 -6.85
C LYS A 12 -13.85 -16.31 -6.86
N GLN A 13 -14.20 -16.86 -5.70
CA GLN A 13 -15.15 -17.97 -5.58
C GLN A 13 -16.62 -17.52 -5.51
N GLY A 14 -16.91 -16.22 -5.63
CA GLY A 14 -18.25 -15.71 -5.98
C GLY A 14 -19.29 -15.66 -4.85
N ASP A 15 -19.01 -16.21 -3.67
CA ASP A 15 -20.01 -16.36 -2.60
C ASP A 15 -19.72 -15.56 -1.32
N VAL A 16 -18.66 -14.73 -1.29
CA VAL A 16 -18.17 -14.13 -0.03
C VAL A 16 -17.74 -12.68 -0.21
N ASP A 17 -18.62 -11.74 0.20
CA ASP A 17 -18.29 -10.32 0.29
C ASP A 17 -17.70 -9.99 1.67
N ILE A 18 -16.39 -10.22 1.80
CA ILE A 18 -15.57 -9.84 2.96
C ILE A 18 -14.82 -8.52 2.73
N VAL A 19 -14.96 -7.91 1.55
CA VAL A 19 -14.27 -6.66 1.20
C VAL A 19 -14.86 -5.53 2.06
N GLY A 20 -14.00 -4.81 2.77
CA GLY A 20 -14.42 -3.74 3.70
C GLY A 20 -14.97 -4.24 5.04
N LYS A 21 -14.84 -5.55 5.33
CA LYS A 21 -15.26 -6.16 6.61
C LYS A 21 -14.09 -6.79 7.36
N GLU A 22 -12.86 -6.52 6.96
CA GLU A 22 -11.67 -7.25 7.40
C GLU A 22 -11.42 -7.06 8.89
N GLU A 23 -11.50 -5.83 9.40
CA GLU A 23 -11.27 -5.49 10.81
C GLU A 23 -12.27 -6.13 11.79
N ARG A 24 -13.42 -6.60 11.28
CA ARG A 24 -14.47 -7.28 12.06
C ARG A 24 -14.63 -8.75 11.68
N THR A 25 -13.67 -9.30 10.94
CA THR A 25 -13.70 -10.69 10.47
C THR A 25 -12.56 -11.51 11.09
N ILE A 26 -12.87 -12.73 11.52
CA ILE A 26 -11.87 -13.69 12.00
C ILE A 26 -11.79 -14.91 11.07
N LEU A 27 -10.59 -15.45 10.88
CA LEU A 27 -10.37 -16.80 10.36
C LEU A 27 -10.43 -17.80 11.50
N VAL A 28 -11.32 -18.77 11.39
CA VAL A 28 -11.35 -19.94 12.27
C VAL A 28 -10.79 -21.13 11.50
N SER A 29 -9.76 -21.79 12.04
CA SER A 29 -9.08 -22.92 11.43
C SER A 29 -9.07 -24.14 12.34
N GLU A 30 -8.76 -25.30 11.77
CA GLU A 30 -8.72 -26.58 12.48
C GLU A 30 -10.10 -27.02 13.02
N LEU A 31 -11.18 -26.62 12.34
CA LEU A 31 -12.54 -27.00 12.71
C LEU A 31 -12.73 -28.53 12.77
N PRO A 32 -13.65 -29.03 13.63
CA PRO A 32 -14.09 -30.42 13.57
C PRO A 32 -14.67 -30.79 12.20
N GLU A 33 -14.45 -32.01 11.75
CA GLU A 33 -14.94 -32.47 10.46
C GLU A 33 -16.48 -32.57 10.46
N GLY A 34 -17.11 -32.10 9.37
CA GLY A 34 -18.57 -32.10 9.24
C GLY A 34 -19.30 -31.12 10.16
N ILE A 35 -18.59 -30.18 10.80
CA ILE A 35 -19.24 -29.22 11.70
C ILE A 35 -20.24 -28.34 10.93
N PRO A 36 -21.49 -28.19 11.40
CA PRO A 36 -22.46 -27.30 10.76
C PRO A 36 -22.07 -25.82 10.90
N LYS A 37 -22.26 -25.02 9.84
CA LYS A 37 -22.09 -23.54 9.85
C LYS A 37 -22.74 -22.89 11.08
N ASN A 38 -23.99 -23.29 11.38
CA ASN A 38 -24.74 -22.72 12.49
C ASN A 38 -24.10 -22.98 13.87
N THR A 39 -23.37 -24.10 14.02
CA THR A 39 -22.64 -24.41 15.26
C THR A 39 -21.49 -23.42 15.48
N ILE A 40 -20.77 -23.07 14.41
CA ILE A 40 -19.70 -22.08 14.44
C ILE A 40 -20.29 -20.71 14.75
N HIS A 41 -21.35 -20.32 14.03
CA HIS A 41 -22.06 -19.05 14.22
C HIS A 41 -22.51 -18.85 15.68
N ILE A 42 -23.23 -19.82 16.24
CA ILE A 42 -23.71 -19.78 17.62
C ILE A 42 -22.56 -19.78 18.62
N HIS A 43 -21.45 -20.46 18.34
CA HIS A 43 -20.28 -20.45 19.22
C HIS A 43 -19.74 -19.03 19.38
N PHE A 44 -19.58 -18.30 18.28
CA PHE A 44 -19.05 -16.93 18.29
C PHE A 44 -20.09 -15.86 18.64
N GLN A 45 -21.38 -16.19 18.76
CA GLN A 45 -22.38 -15.29 19.37
C GLN A 45 -22.33 -15.28 20.90
N ARG A 46 -21.76 -16.31 21.54
CA ARG A 46 -21.85 -16.48 22.99
C ARG A 46 -20.86 -15.58 23.72
N LYS A 47 -21.36 -14.74 24.63
CA LYS A 47 -20.54 -13.89 25.52
C LYS A 47 -19.47 -14.64 26.30
N LYS A 48 -19.73 -15.88 26.73
CA LYS A 48 -18.74 -16.72 27.45
C LYS A 48 -17.52 -17.10 26.60
N ASN A 49 -17.61 -16.97 25.28
CA ASN A 49 -16.54 -17.21 24.33
C ASN A 49 -15.94 -15.89 23.82
N ASN A 50 -16.13 -14.77 24.55
CA ASN A 50 -15.86 -13.40 24.11
C ASN A 50 -16.63 -12.97 22.84
N GLY A 51 -17.64 -13.75 22.45
CA GLY A 51 -18.47 -13.51 21.28
C GLY A 51 -19.44 -12.34 21.41
N GLY A 52 -20.07 -12.00 20.29
CA GLY A 52 -21.03 -10.91 20.14
C GLY A 52 -21.89 -11.11 18.91
N GLU A 53 -22.66 -10.10 18.48
CA GLU A 53 -23.52 -10.24 17.30
C GLU A 53 -22.68 -10.58 16.05
N VAL A 54 -23.07 -11.66 15.39
CA VAL A 54 -22.41 -12.20 14.19
C VAL A 54 -23.28 -11.87 12.99
N GLU A 55 -22.74 -11.10 12.05
CA GLU A 55 -23.41 -10.77 10.79
C GLU A 55 -23.51 -12.00 9.89
N ASP A 56 -22.39 -12.71 9.69
CA ASP A 56 -22.37 -13.95 8.91
C ASP A 56 -21.23 -14.89 9.31
N THR A 57 -21.35 -16.14 8.89
CA THR A 57 -20.33 -17.18 9.05
C THR A 57 -20.19 -17.96 7.75
N VAL A 58 -19.01 -18.00 7.17
CA VAL A 58 -18.80 -18.63 5.86
C VAL A 58 -17.85 -19.81 6.00
N LEU A 59 -18.32 -21.02 5.72
CA LEU A 59 -17.46 -22.20 5.65
C LEU A 59 -16.61 -22.15 4.37
N LEU A 60 -15.31 -22.37 4.53
CA LEU A 60 -14.36 -22.38 3.42
C LEU A 60 -14.24 -23.78 2.77
N PRO A 61 -13.76 -23.85 1.51
CA PRO A 61 -13.52 -25.12 0.84
C PRO A 61 -12.71 -26.10 1.69
N GLY A 62 -13.15 -27.36 1.73
CA GLY A 62 -12.56 -28.40 2.56
C GLY A 62 -13.13 -28.47 3.99
N GLY A 63 -14.01 -27.54 4.40
CA GLY A 63 -14.83 -27.65 5.61
C GLY A 63 -14.07 -27.60 6.95
N LYS A 64 -12.77 -27.32 6.92
CA LYS A 64 -11.90 -27.24 8.11
C LYS A 64 -11.62 -25.81 8.55
N GLN A 65 -12.11 -24.82 7.80
CA GLN A 65 -11.93 -23.41 8.09
C GLN A 65 -13.23 -22.64 7.83
N ALA A 66 -13.40 -21.50 8.50
CA ALA A 66 -14.51 -20.59 8.29
C ALA A 66 -14.12 -19.13 8.56
N TRP A 67 -14.74 -18.20 7.82
CA TRP A 67 -14.78 -16.79 8.20
C TRP A 67 -15.96 -16.56 9.14
N VAL A 68 -15.75 -15.74 10.17
CA VAL A 68 -16.84 -15.23 11.02
C VAL A 68 -16.77 -13.72 11.01
N ILE A 69 -17.85 -13.08 10.57
CA ILE A 69 -17.97 -11.64 10.41
C ILE A 69 -18.83 -11.12 11.55
N PHE A 70 -18.28 -10.27 12.40
CA PHE A 70 -19.00 -9.64 13.51
C PHE A 70 -19.59 -8.30 13.10
N GLU A 71 -20.65 -7.88 13.78
CA GLU A 71 -21.14 -6.50 13.62
C GLU A 71 -20.17 -5.48 14.23
N ASP A 72 -19.51 -5.81 15.35
CA ASP A 72 -18.58 -4.93 16.06
C ASP A 72 -17.13 -5.43 15.91
N PRO A 73 -16.20 -4.62 15.36
CA PRO A 73 -14.78 -4.99 15.24
C PRO A 73 -14.13 -5.30 16.59
N LYS A 74 -14.57 -4.67 17.69
CA LYS A 74 -14.03 -4.95 19.03
C LYS A 74 -14.34 -6.37 19.51
N VAL A 75 -15.37 -7.01 18.96
CA VAL A 75 -15.67 -8.42 19.24
C VAL A 75 -14.63 -9.30 18.56
N ALA A 76 -14.30 -9.01 17.29
CA ALA A 76 -13.30 -9.74 16.52
C ALA A 76 -11.92 -9.73 17.19
N GLU A 77 -11.53 -8.61 17.82
CA GLU A 77 -10.31 -8.52 18.63
C GLU A 77 -10.39 -9.43 19.88
N LYS A 78 -11.46 -9.30 20.66
CA LYS A 78 -11.62 -10.02 21.94
C LYS A 78 -11.70 -11.53 21.81
N VAL A 79 -12.30 -12.04 20.73
CA VAL A 79 -12.44 -13.49 20.52
C VAL A 79 -11.11 -14.18 20.23
N VAL A 80 -10.11 -13.43 19.74
CA VAL A 80 -8.75 -13.91 19.47
C VAL A 80 -7.94 -14.01 20.75
N ASP A 81 -8.25 -13.19 21.76
CA ASP A 81 -7.51 -13.13 23.04
C ASP A 81 -7.68 -14.37 23.94
N ILE A 82 -8.63 -15.25 23.62
CA ILE A 82 -8.91 -16.44 24.43
C ILE A 82 -8.83 -17.72 23.59
N GLU A 83 -8.57 -18.83 24.28
CA GLU A 83 -8.64 -20.15 23.66
C GLU A 83 -10.09 -20.50 23.28
N GLN A 84 -10.28 -20.93 22.03
CA GLN A 84 -11.60 -21.27 21.50
C GLN A 84 -11.72 -22.79 21.37
N ILE A 85 -12.74 -23.37 22.01
CA ILE A 85 -13.00 -24.80 22.00
C ILE A 85 -14.40 -25.05 21.44
N ILE A 86 -14.47 -25.72 20.29
CA ILE A 86 -15.72 -26.05 19.61
C ILE A 86 -15.87 -27.57 19.61
N GLN A 87 -16.97 -28.08 20.19
CA GLN A 87 -17.24 -29.51 20.33
C GLN A 87 -16.07 -30.29 20.99
N GLY A 88 -15.40 -29.68 21.98
CA GLY A 88 -14.27 -30.29 22.69
C GLY A 88 -12.94 -30.27 21.93
N LYS A 89 -12.90 -29.75 20.69
CA LYS A 89 -11.67 -29.54 19.93
C LYS A 89 -11.24 -28.09 19.99
N ARG A 90 -9.96 -27.86 20.29
CA ARG A 90 -9.37 -26.53 20.16
C ARG A 90 -9.30 -26.12 18.69
N VAL A 91 -9.80 -24.93 18.40
CA VAL A 91 -9.70 -24.31 17.07
C VAL A 91 -8.72 -23.15 17.12
N ARG A 92 -8.13 -22.81 15.98
CA ARG A 92 -7.26 -21.65 15.83
C ARG A 92 -8.10 -20.47 15.36
N VAL A 93 -7.98 -19.33 16.02
CA VAL A 93 -8.68 -18.09 15.64
C VAL A 93 -7.66 -17.00 15.39
N GLU A 94 -7.76 -16.36 14.23
CA GLU A 94 -6.88 -15.26 13.83
C GLU A 94 -7.74 -14.11 13.32
N LEU A 95 -7.42 -12.87 13.72
CA LEU A 95 -8.03 -11.68 13.13
C LEU A 95 -7.61 -11.57 11.66
N LEU A 96 -8.55 -11.26 10.78
CA LEU A 96 -8.24 -11.00 9.38
C LEU A 96 -7.50 -9.66 9.29
N LYS A 97 -6.24 -9.71 8.85
CA LYS A 97 -5.43 -8.50 8.63
C LYS A 97 -5.43 -8.15 7.14
N THR A 98 -5.68 -6.88 6.83
CA THR A 98 -5.36 -6.31 5.52
C THR A 98 -3.87 -5.98 5.47
N GLU A 99 -3.05 -6.97 5.11
CA GLU A 99 -1.71 -6.68 4.60
C GLU A 99 -1.88 -6.18 3.16
N THR A 100 -1.85 -4.86 2.93
CA THR A 100 -1.65 -4.37 1.57
C THR A 100 -0.16 -4.23 1.32
N LYS A 101 0.39 -5.05 0.43
CA LYS A 101 1.72 -4.78 -0.12
C LYS A 101 1.67 -3.44 -0.87
N ALA A 102 2.24 -2.40 -0.28
CA ALA A 102 2.47 -1.15 -0.98
C ALA A 102 3.69 -1.35 -1.88
N THR A 103 3.46 -1.50 -3.18
CA THR A 103 4.55 -1.35 -4.17
C THR A 103 4.75 0.15 -4.38
N GLU A 104 5.58 0.78 -3.56
CA GLU A 104 6.10 2.11 -3.90
C GLU A 104 7.21 1.93 -4.95
N TRP A 105 6.98 2.46 -6.15
CA TRP A 105 8.05 2.71 -7.09
C TRP A 105 8.81 3.95 -6.62
N SER A 106 9.89 3.77 -5.83
CA SER A 106 10.86 4.85 -5.66
C SER A 106 11.73 4.91 -6.91
N VAL A 107 11.59 6.01 -7.67
CA VAL A 107 12.48 6.32 -8.79
C VAL A 107 13.58 7.26 -8.30
N GLU A 108 14.29 6.87 -7.24
CA GLU A 108 15.51 7.59 -6.83
C GLU A 108 16.64 7.27 -7.82
N SER A 109 16.61 7.91 -8.99
CA SER A 109 17.76 7.85 -9.88
C SER A 109 18.76 8.92 -9.52
N ALA A 110 19.99 8.49 -9.21
CA ALA A 110 21.12 9.39 -9.11
C ALA A 110 21.76 9.74 -10.46
N THR A 111 21.16 9.34 -11.59
CA THR A 111 21.78 9.49 -12.92
C THR A 111 20.94 10.35 -13.85
N ILE A 112 21.59 11.28 -14.54
CA ILE A 112 21.00 12.10 -15.60
C ILE A 112 21.60 11.73 -16.97
N LEU A 113 20.82 11.95 -18.02
CA LEU A 113 21.25 12.04 -19.41
C LEU A 113 21.41 13.51 -19.78
N VAL A 114 22.53 13.85 -20.39
CA VAL A 114 22.83 15.18 -20.90
C VAL A 114 22.98 15.08 -22.41
N SER A 115 22.10 15.73 -23.16
CA SER A 115 22.09 15.72 -24.63
C SER A 115 22.33 17.11 -25.20
N ASP A 116 22.53 17.21 -26.51
CA ASP A 116 22.90 18.44 -27.22
C ASP A 116 24.25 19.04 -26.77
N LEU A 117 25.21 18.20 -26.40
CA LEU A 117 26.53 18.65 -25.94
C LEU A 117 27.25 19.53 -26.99
N PRO A 118 28.08 20.50 -26.55
CA PRO A 118 28.93 21.28 -27.45
C PRO A 118 30.07 20.43 -28.01
N GLU A 119 30.50 20.75 -29.23
CA GLU A 119 31.57 20.02 -29.90
C GLU A 119 32.89 20.15 -29.12
N GLY A 120 33.62 19.04 -29.01
CA GLY A 120 34.90 19.00 -28.30
C GLY A 120 34.81 19.02 -26.77
N VAL A 121 33.60 18.95 -26.18
CA VAL A 121 33.46 18.84 -24.72
C VAL A 121 34.11 17.55 -24.21
N THR A 122 34.71 17.62 -23.02
CA THR A 122 35.37 16.49 -22.38
C THR A 122 34.63 16.06 -21.12
N GLU A 123 34.80 14.79 -20.71
CA GLU A 123 34.23 14.28 -19.45
C GLU A 123 34.67 15.11 -18.24
N ASN A 124 35.94 15.56 -18.20
CA ASN A 124 36.42 16.42 -17.13
C ASN A 124 35.68 17.77 -17.09
N ARG A 125 35.36 18.35 -18.26
CA ARG A 125 34.60 19.60 -18.34
C ARG A 125 33.16 19.40 -17.84
N ILE A 126 32.54 18.28 -18.20
CA ILE A 126 31.20 17.88 -17.75
C ILE A 126 31.20 17.67 -16.23
N THR A 127 32.19 16.93 -15.71
CA THR A 127 32.38 16.68 -14.28
C THR A 127 32.48 17.98 -13.49
N MET A 128 33.41 18.88 -13.87
CA MET A 128 33.57 20.18 -13.22
C MET A 128 32.33 21.07 -13.31
N HIS A 129 31.50 20.91 -14.34
CA HIS A 129 30.25 21.66 -14.47
C HIS A 129 29.21 21.15 -13.47
N PHE A 130 29.00 19.84 -13.39
CA PHE A 130 27.98 19.23 -12.53
C PHE A 130 28.42 19.07 -11.07
N GLN A 131 29.68 19.32 -10.73
CA GLN A 131 30.11 19.49 -9.32
C GLN A 131 29.79 20.88 -8.74
N LYS A 132 29.48 21.88 -9.57
CA LYS A 132 29.26 23.25 -9.10
C LYS A 132 27.83 23.40 -8.57
N ARG A 133 27.72 23.76 -7.28
CA ARG A 133 26.45 24.07 -6.63
C ARG A 133 25.61 25.13 -7.34
N LYS A 134 26.24 26.13 -7.98
CA LYS A 134 25.53 27.15 -8.76
C LYS A 134 24.78 26.61 -9.99
N ASN A 135 25.11 25.40 -10.43
CA ASN A 135 24.44 24.70 -11.52
C ASN A 135 23.46 23.63 -10.99
N GLY A 136 23.08 23.68 -9.71
CA GLY A 136 22.29 22.65 -9.04
C GLY A 136 23.08 21.39 -8.65
N GLY A 137 24.37 21.36 -9.00
CA GLY A 137 25.25 20.20 -8.91
C GLY A 137 25.74 19.82 -7.51
N GLY A 138 26.45 18.69 -7.45
CA GLY A 138 26.96 18.05 -6.23
C GLY A 138 28.05 17.03 -6.55
N GLU A 139 28.40 16.16 -5.61
CA GLU A 139 29.49 15.19 -5.83
C GLU A 139 29.16 14.24 -6.99
N VAL A 140 30.03 14.22 -8.00
CA VAL A 140 29.87 13.42 -9.23
C VAL A 140 30.68 12.14 -9.10
N LYS A 141 29.98 11.01 -9.08
CA LYS A 141 30.56 9.66 -8.98
C LYS A 141 31.14 9.19 -10.30
N LYS A 142 30.45 9.48 -11.42
CA LYS A 142 30.82 8.99 -12.74
C LYS A 142 30.26 9.88 -13.85
N VAL A 143 31.05 10.05 -14.92
CA VAL A 143 30.60 10.57 -16.20
C VAL A 143 30.93 9.54 -17.28
N GLN A 144 30.03 9.31 -18.23
CA GLN A 144 30.30 8.51 -19.43
C GLN A 144 29.84 9.27 -20.67
N LEU A 145 30.79 9.64 -21.53
CA LEU A 145 30.50 10.29 -22.80
C LEU A 145 30.15 9.26 -23.88
N SER A 146 29.15 9.55 -24.70
CA SER A 146 28.80 8.72 -25.86
C SER A 146 29.93 8.71 -26.89
N SER A 147 29.99 7.66 -27.72
CA SER A 147 31.02 7.52 -28.77
C SER A 147 31.01 8.67 -29.78
N ASP A 148 29.83 9.22 -30.08
CA ASP A 148 29.64 10.38 -30.96
C ASP A 148 29.78 11.73 -30.25
N ARG A 149 29.99 11.70 -28.92
CA ARG A 149 30.19 12.86 -28.03
C ARG A 149 29.04 13.86 -28.00
N LYS A 150 27.85 13.47 -28.45
CA LYS A 150 26.66 14.33 -28.40
C LYS A 150 25.89 14.21 -27.09
N GLU A 151 26.11 13.12 -26.35
CA GLU A 151 25.42 12.82 -25.11
C GLU A 151 26.38 12.33 -24.03
N ALA A 152 26.01 12.51 -22.77
CA ALA A 152 26.71 11.93 -21.63
C ALA A 152 25.74 11.49 -20.54
N THR A 153 26.07 10.41 -19.83
CA THR A 153 25.43 10.10 -18.55
C THR A 153 26.28 10.64 -17.41
N VAL A 154 25.63 11.19 -16.38
CA VAL A 154 26.28 11.71 -15.18
C VAL A 154 25.60 11.09 -13.97
N THR A 155 26.35 10.36 -13.15
CA THR A 155 25.88 9.74 -11.91
C THR A 155 26.41 10.53 -10.72
N PHE A 156 25.52 10.94 -9.82
CA PHE A 156 25.82 11.62 -8.57
C PHE A 156 25.88 10.64 -7.40
N ASP A 157 26.49 11.06 -6.29
CA ASP A 157 26.44 10.29 -5.05
C ASP A 157 25.09 10.42 -4.32
N ASP A 158 24.43 11.58 -4.42
CA ASP A 158 23.11 11.85 -3.82
C ASP A 158 22.03 11.97 -4.90
N PRO A 159 21.00 11.10 -4.92
CA PRO A 159 19.89 11.16 -5.87
C PRO A 159 19.19 12.53 -5.93
N LYS A 160 19.11 13.26 -4.81
CA LYS A 160 18.48 14.59 -4.74
C LYS A 160 19.23 15.65 -5.54
N VAL A 161 20.51 15.40 -5.86
CA VAL A 161 21.29 16.27 -6.74
C VAL A 161 20.82 16.13 -8.18
N ALA A 162 20.54 14.91 -8.63
CA ALA A 162 20.07 14.67 -9.99
C ALA A 162 18.75 15.42 -10.28
N GLU A 163 17.81 15.40 -9.34
CA GLU A 163 16.55 16.17 -9.41
C GLU A 163 16.81 17.68 -9.56
N LYS A 164 17.65 18.25 -8.68
CA LYS A 164 17.98 19.68 -8.72
C LYS A 164 18.67 20.10 -10.02
N VAL A 165 19.51 19.24 -10.57
CA VAL A 165 20.23 19.51 -11.82
C VAL A 165 19.26 19.55 -13.01
N VAL A 166 18.24 18.69 -13.03
CA VAL A 166 17.17 18.70 -14.05
C VAL A 166 16.34 19.98 -13.96
N ASP A 167 16.06 20.48 -12.75
CA ASP A 167 15.30 21.71 -12.52
C ASP A 167 16.12 23.01 -12.74
N THR A 168 17.42 22.89 -13.02
CA THR A 168 18.32 24.03 -13.22
C THR A 168 18.73 24.15 -14.67
N GLU A 169 18.66 25.35 -15.25
CA GLU A 169 19.16 25.59 -16.61
C GLU A 169 20.67 25.26 -16.72
N GLN A 170 21.02 24.44 -17.72
CA GLN A 170 22.39 23.98 -17.92
C GLN A 170 23.01 24.60 -19.17
N ILE A 171 24.07 25.39 -18.97
CA ILE A 171 24.83 26.01 -20.05
C ILE A 171 26.29 25.55 -19.96
N ILE A 172 26.72 24.75 -20.93
CA ILE A 172 28.09 24.23 -21.02
C ILE A 172 28.77 24.91 -22.22
N GLN A 173 29.89 25.59 -21.95
CA GLN A 173 30.66 26.32 -22.97
C GLN A 173 29.79 27.31 -23.79
N GLY A 174 28.81 27.95 -23.15
CA GLY A 174 27.92 28.92 -23.79
C GLY A 174 26.79 28.30 -24.61
N LYS A 175 26.71 26.97 -24.72
CA LYS A 175 25.59 26.25 -25.34
C LYS A 175 24.66 25.71 -24.25
N GLN A 176 23.37 25.96 -24.38
CA GLN A 176 22.36 25.31 -23.55
C GLN A 176 22.27 23.83 -23.92
N VAL A 177 22.33 22.96 -22.92
CA VAL A 177 22.22 21.50 -23.09
C VAL A 177 20.88 21.01 -22.54
N ARG A 178 20.42 19.85 -22.99
CA ARG A 178 19.22 19.20 -22.43
C ARG A 178 19.63 18.24 -21.33
N VAL A 179 18.88 18.21 -20.24
CA VAL A 179 19.12 17.28 -19.14
C VAL A 179 17.83 16.58 -18.76
N GLU A 180 17.90 15.26 -18.63
CA GLU A 180 16.78 14.40 -18.28
C GLU A 180 17.20 13.39 -17.20
N LEU A 181 16.30 13.06 -16.28
CA LEU A 181 16.55 12.04 -15.28
C LEU A 181 16.49 10.65 -15.92
N LEU A 182 17.56 9.87 -15.84
CA LEU A 182 17.54 8.48 -16.32
C LEU A 182 16.89 7.60 -15.27
N LYS A 183 15.65 7.19 -15.48
CA LYS A 183 14.96 6.25 -14.59
C LYS A 183 15.75 4.93 -14.56
N THR A 184 16.30 4.58 -13.42
CA THR A 184 16.77 3.22 -13.18
C THR A 184 15.62 2.48 -12.51
N GLU A 185 15.26 1.30 -13.04
CA GLU A 185 14.39 0.37 -12.33
C GLU A 185 15.18 -0.20 -11.15
N THR A 186 15.26 0.57 -10.07
CA THR A 186 15.75 0.05 -8.80
C THR A 186 14.63 -0.79 -8.20
N GLN A 187 14.98 -2.01 -7.75
CA GLN A 187 14.03 -3.00 -7.25
C GLN A 187 13.03 -2.38 -6.28
N ALA A 188 11.75 -2.65 -6.51
CA ALA A 188 10.68 -2.37 -5.56
C ALA A 188 11.10 -2.89 -4.19
N THR A 189 11.34 -1.99 -3.24
CA THR A 189 11.43 -2.41 -1.85
C THR A 189 10.02 -2.77 -1.42
N GLU A 190 9.69 -4.06 -1.45
CA GLU A 190 8.50 -4.59 -0.80
C GLU A 190 8.60 -4.24 0.70
N ARG A 191 7.89 -3.20 1.12
CA ARG A 191 7.63 -2.98 2.54
C ARG A 191 6.27 -3.58 2.84
N ILE A 192 6.25 -4.53 3.77
CA ILE A 192 5.01 -4.95 4.42
C ILE A 192 4.62 -3.77 5.31
N VAL A 193 3.60 -3.02 4.88
CA VAL A 193 3.03 -1.94 5.67
C VAL A 193 1.68 -2.44 6.15
N GLU A 194 1.45 -2.41 7.46
CA GLU A 194 0.09 -2.60 7.98
C GLU A 194 -0.73 -1.39 7.51
N SER A 195 -1.91 -1.63 6.93
CA SER A 195 -2.82 -0.59 6.46
C SER A 195 -4.20 -0.88 7.01
N ALA A 196 -4.96 0.15 7.35
CA ALA A 196 -6.36 0.03 7.74
C ALA A 196 -7.27 0.47 6.59
N THR A 197 -8.38 -0.24 6.36
CA THR A 197 -9.36 0.13 5.33
C THR A 197 -10.74 0.22 5.96
N ILE A 198 -11.36 1.39 5.83
CA ILE A 198 -12.73 1.62 6.30
C ILE A 198 -13.70 1.59 5.12
N LEU A 199 -14.92 1.11 5.37
CA LEU A 199 -16.07 1.30 4.48
C LEU A 199 -16.84 2.55 4.90
N VAL A 200 -17.11 3.43 3.94
CA VAL A 200 -17.86 4.67 4.11
C VAL A 200 -19.14 4.57 3.32
N SER A 201 -20.28 4.48 4.01
CA SER A 201 -21.61 4.41 3.41
C SER A 201 -22.38 5.72 3.56
N GLY A 202 -23.49 5.86 2.84
CA GLY A 202 -24.34 7.06 2.90
C GLY A 202 -23.72 8.26 2.18
N LEU A 203 -22.93 8.00 1.14
CA LEU A 203 -22.26 9.05 0.38
C LEU A 203 -23.26 9.95 -0.35
N PRO A 204 -23.06 11.29 -0.35
CA PRO A 204 -23.90 12.19 -1.14
C PRO A 204 -23.77 11.91 -2.64
N GLU A 205 -24.86 12.10 -3.37
CA GLU A 205 -24.86 11.96 -4.83
C GLU A 205 -23.82 12.90 -5.46
N GLY A 206 -23.02 12.36 -6.39
CA GLY A 206 -21.96 13.11 -7.06
C GLY A 206 -20.69 13.34 -6.24
N VAL A 207 -20.53 12.72 -5.06
CA VAL A 207 -19.25 12.77 -4.34
C VAL A 207 -18.14 12.12 -5.19
N THR A 208 -16.94 12.68 -5.12
CA THR A 208 -15.76 12.19 -5.84
C THR A 208 -14.77 11.57 -4.87
N GLU A 209 -13.95 10.64 -5.36
CA GLU A 209 -12.85 10.05 -4.59
C GLU A 209 -11.97 11.13 -3.96
N ASN A 210 -11.61 12.18 -4.72
CA ASN A 210 -10.81 13.29 -4.21
C ASN A 210 -11.46 14.02 -3.02
N ARG A 211 -12.79 14.18 -3.03
CA ARG A 211 -13.52 14.81 -1.93
C ARG A 211 -13.53 13.92 -0.67
N ILE A 212 -13.61 12.61 -0.86
CA ILE A 212 -13.50 11.61 0.21
C ILE A 212 -12.07 11.61 0.78
N THR A 213 -11.05 11.58 -0.08
CA THR A 213 -9.63 11.69 0.30
C THR A 213 -9.39 12.92 1.16
N MET A 214 -9.77 14.11 0.70
CA MET A 214 -9.60 15.36 1.46
C MET A 214 -10.37 15.38 2.78
N HIS A 215 -11.47 14.64 2.89
CA HIS A 215 -12.22 14.52 4.13
C HIS A 215 -11.46 13.68 5.15
N PHE A 216 -11.00 12.50 4.75
CA PHE A 216 -10.32 11.54 5.62
C PHE A 216 -8.84 11.84 5.86
N GLN A 217 -8.20 12.70 5.07
CA GLN A 217 -6.86 13.22 5.39
C GLN A 217 -6.84 14.20 6.58
N LYS A 218 -8.00 14.70 7.00
CA LYS A 218 -8.08 15.65 8.12
C LYS A 218 -8.14 14.90 9.45
N ARG A 219 -7.10 15.05 10.28
CA ARG A 219 -7.05 14.52 11.65
C ARG A 219 -8.28 14.85 12.50
N ARG A 220 -8.84 16.06 12.36
CA ARG A 220 -10.07 16.48 13.08
C ARG A 220 -11.32 15.69 12.69
N ASN A 221 -11.29 14.96 11.58
CA ASN A 221 -12.35 14.07 11.13
C ASN A 221 -12.05 12.61 11.52
N GLY A 222 -11.08 12.36 12.41
CA GLY A 222 -10.70 11.00 12.84
C GLY A 222 -9.91 10.21 11.80
N GLY A 223 -9.45 10.84 10.71
CA GLY A 223 -8.69 10.16 9.67
C GLY A 223 -7.20 10.48 9.69
N GLY A 224 -6.44 9.85 8.80
CA GLY A 224 -4.98 9.96 8.67
C GLY A 224 -4.53 10.06 7.22
N GLU A 225 -3.27 9.74 6.95
CA GLU A 225 -2.76 9.71 5.58
C GLU A 225 -3.52 8.66 4.76
N VAL A 226 -4.24 9.12 3.72
CA VAL A 226 -5.07 8.28 2.86
C VAL A 226 -4.23 7.77 1.70
N LYS A 227 -4.05 6.46 1.65
CA LYS A 227 -3.35 5.72 0.60
C LYS A 227 -4.21 5.56 -0.65
N LYS A 228 -5.50 5.24 -0.47
CA LYS A 228 -6.40 4.91 -1.57
C LYS A 228 -7.86 5.16 -1.21
N VAL A 229 -8.65 5.58 -2.19
CA VAL A 229 -10.12 5.59 -2.13
C VAL A 229 -10.66 4.82 -3.34
N GLN A 230 -11.69 4.01 -3.13
CA GLN A 230 -12.40 3.31 -4.22
C GLN A 230 -13.91 3.46 -4.02
N LEU A 231 -14.58 4.09 -4.98
CA LEU A 231 -16.05 4.16 -4.99
C LEU A 231 -16.67 2.85 -5.46
N SER A 232 -17.82 2.49 -4.87
CA SER A 232 -18.70 1.45 -5.41
C SER A 232 -19.23 1.86 -6.78
N SER A 233 -19.62 0.87 -7.60
CA SER A 233 -20.18 1.12 -8.95
C SER A 233 -21.43 2.00 -8.92
N ASP A 234 -22.20 1.96 -7.84
CA ASP A 234 -23.39 2.80 -7.62
C ASP A 234 -23.11 4.10 -6.86
N ARG A 235 -21.84 4.33 -6.47
CA ARG A 235 -21.31 5.49 -5.75
C ARG A 235 -21.98 5.80 -4.40
N LYS A 236 -22.68 4.84 -3.81
CA LYS A 236 -23.29 4.99 -2.47
C LYS A 236 -22.31 4.68 -1.35
N GLU A 237 -21.24 3.97 -1.68
CA GLU A 237 -20.22 3.52 -0.73
C GLU A 237 -18.82 3.78 -1.28
N ALA A 238 -17.84 3.89 -0.38
CA ALA A 238 -16.43 3.91 -0.74
C ALA A 238 -15.60 3.16 0.28
N THR A 239 -14.55 2.47 -0.17
CA THR A 239 -13.47 2.04 0.71
C THR A 239 -12.40 3.13 0.79
N VAL A 240 -11.86 3.36 1.98
CA VAL A 240 -10.78 4.33 2.24
C VAL A 240 -9.66 3.60 2.98
N THR A 241 -8.51 3.46 2.33
CA THR A 241 -7.32 2.81 2.89
C THR A 241 -6.35 3.87 3.41
N PHE A 242 -5.84 3.68 4.63
CA PHE A 242 -4.86 4.54 5.29
C PHE A 242 -3.49 3.88 5.37
N ASP A 243 -2.42 4.69 5.33
CA ASP A 243 -1.03 4.20 5.44
C ASP A 243 -0.63 3.80 6.87
N ASP A 244 -1.29 4.33 7.91
CA ASP A 244 -1.04 3.99 9.31
C ASP A 244 -2.33 3.58 10.03
N PRO A 245 -2.48 2.30 10.43
CA PRO A 245 -3.65 1.83 11.18
C PRO A 245 -3.79 2.49 12.55
N LYS A 246 -2.70 3.01 13.13
CA LYS A 246 -2.75 3.72 14.43
C LYS A 246 -3.35 5.11 14.32
N GLY A 247 -3.45 5.66 13.10
CA GLY A 247 -4.07 6.96 12.83
C GLY A 247 -5.59 6.99 13.05
N LEU A 248 -6.23 5.82 13.14
CA LEU A 248 -7.67 5.63 13.33
C LEU A 248 -8.11 5.49 14.79
N LEU A 249 -7.19 5.56 15.75
CA LEU A 249 -7.51 5.51 17.19
C LEU A 249 -8.25 6.79 17.60
N LEU A 250 -9.58 6.74 17.52
CA LEU A 250 -10.51 7.56 18.30
C LEU A 250 -10.87 6.86 19.61
#